data_AF-A0AA38F9Q0-F1
#
_entry.id   AF-A0AA38F9Q0-F1
#
_cell.length_a   1.000
_cell.length_b   1.000
_cell.length_c   1.000
_cell.angle_alpha   90.00
_cell.angle_beta   90.00
_cell.angle_gamma   90.00
#
_symmetry.space_group_name_H-M   'P 1'
#
loop_
_entity.id
_entity.type
_entity.pdbx_description
1 polymer ?
#
loop_
_entity_poly.entity_id
_entity_poly.type
_entity_poly.pdbx_seq_one_letter_code
_entity_poly.pdbx_strand_id
1 'polypeptide(L)' 'MSGCSETSSTFQLLNICPVRSLLNSGTQHRVDLSDGIHIQKALLPSKFSQLVADKTLKEGTIIQLQKTVCRMVDHE' A
#
# COMPACT_ATOMS: atom_id res chain seq x y z
N MET A 1 17.87 13.05 7.43
CA MET A 1 17.61 12.40 6.13
C MET A 1 17.29 10.94 6.43
N SER A 2 16.01 10.58 6.45
CA SER A 2 15.54 9.24 6.83
C SER A 2 15.88 8.22 5.74
N GLY A 3 16.85 7.36 6.03
CA GLY A 3 17.19 6.23 5.19
C GLY A 3 16.00 5.26 5.11
N CYS A 4 15.34 5.24 3.97
CA CYS A 4 14.49 4.11 3.60
C CYS A 4 15.44 2.96 3.25
N SER A 5 15.79 2.15 4.25
CA SER A 5 16.66 0.99 4.07
C SER A 5 16.07 0.05 3.02
N GLU A 6 16.85 -0.35 2.03
CA GLU A 6 16.55 -1.41 1.03
C GLU A 6 16.49 -2.79 1.71
N THR A 7 15.54 -2.95 2.63
CA THR A 7 15.19 -4.24 3.19
C THR A 7 13.92 -4.68 2.50
N SER A 8 14.04 -5.72 1.67
CA SER A 8 12.88 -6.32 1.04
C SER A 8 11.99 -6.89 2.13
N SER A 9 10.96 -6.14 2.48
CA SER A 9 10.14 -6.38 3.66
C SER A 9 8.83 -7.05 3.22
N THR A 10 8.52 -8.17 3.84
CA THR A 10 7.33 -8.96 3.53
C THR A 10 6.19 -8.55 4.46
N PHE A 11 5.01 -8.33 3.88
CA PHE A 11 3.80 -7.95 4.60
C PHE A 11 2.61 -8.78 4.14
N GLN A 12 1.68 -9.04 5.06
CA GLN A 12 0.35 -9.53 4.72
C GLN A 12 -0.60 -8.36 4.50
N LEU A 13 -1.38 -8.43 3.44
CA LEU A 13 -2.43 -7.48 3.13
C LEU A 13 -3.68 -7.81 3.94
N LEU A 14 -4.02 -6.95 4.90
CA LEU A 14 -5.18 -7.17 5.77
C LEU A 14 -6.46 -6.54 5.22
N ASN A 15 -6.34 -5.45 4.46
CA ASN A 15 -7.50 -4.75 3.92
C ASN A 15 -7.13 -3.97 2.66
N ILE A 16 -8.11 -3.79 1.77
CA ILE A 16 -8.02 -2.96 0.57
C ILE A 16 -9.32 -2.17 0.43
N CYS A 17 -9.23 -0.85 0.35
CA CYS A 17 -10.37 0.03 0.15
C CYS A 17 -10.11 0.99 -1.01
N PRO A 18 -11.01 1.09 -2.01
CA PRO A 18 -10.86 2.07 -3.08
C PRO A 18 -10.99 3.49 -2.54
N VAL A 19 -10.10 4.38 -2.99
CA VAL A 19 -10.15 5.81 -2.71
C VAL A 19 -10.49 6.52 -4.01
N ARG A 20 -11.61 7.24 -4.00
CA ARG A 20 -11.97 8.14 -5.09
C ARG A 20 -11.14 9.41 -4.96
N SER A 21 -10.18 9.59 -5.87
CA SER A 21 -9.52 10.89 -6.02
C SER A 21 -10.38 11.75 -6.94
N LEU A 22 -10.70 12.97 -6.50
CA LEU A 22 -11.40 13.96 -7.34
C LEU A 22 -10.47 14.59 -8.39
N LEU A 23 -9.14 14.45 -8.22
CA LEU A 23 -8.12 15.11 -9.04
C LEU A 23 -7.40 14.17 -10.00
N ASN A 24 -7.48 12.86 -9.78
CA ASN A 24 -6.83 11.84 -10.61
C ASN A 24 -7.87 10.85 -11.13
N SER A 25 -7.89 10.64 -12.45
CA SER A 25 -8.83 9.73 -13.12
C SER A 25 -8.62 8.25 -12.78
N GLY A 26 -7.50 7.90 -12.12
CA GLY A 26 -7.18 6.52 -11.72
C GLY A 26 -7.64 6.20 -10.30
N THR A 27 -8.27 5.04 -10.11
CA THR A 27 -8.63 4.50 -8.79
C THR A 27 -7.36 4.17 -8.00
N GLN A 28 -7.15 4.85 -6.88
CA GLN A 28 -6.15 4.48 -5.88
C GLN A 28 -6.80 3.60 -4.83
N HIS A 29 -6.01 2.81 -4.11
CA HIS A 29 -6.52 2.00 -3.02
C HIS A 29 -5.74 2.30 -1.74
N ARG A 30 -6.44 2.47 -0.62
CA ARG A 30 -5.83 2.40 0.71
C ARG A 30 -5.66 0.92 1.06
N VAL A 31 -4.52 0.60 1.64
CA VAL A 31 -4.19 -0.76 2.06
C VAL A 31 -3.66 -0.76 3.48
N ASP A 32 -4.02 -1.81 4.22
CA ASP A 32 -3.46 -2.08 5.55
C ASP A 32 -2.51 -3.28 5.43
N LEU A 33 -1.26 -3.09 5.85
CA LEU A 33 -0.17 -4.05 5.74
C LEU A 33 0.28 -4.49 7.12
N SER A 34 0.45 -5.79 7.34
CA SER A 34 0.93 -6.36 8.59
C SER A 34 2.25 -7.10 8.42
N ASP A 35 3.22 -6.84 9.29
CA ASP A 35 4.46 -7.62 9.39
C ASP A 35 4.34 -8.80 10.39
N GLY A 36 3.14 -9.01 10.95
CA GLY A 36 2.86 -9.99 12.00
C GLY A 36 2.86 -9.42 13.42
N ILE A 37 3.35 -8.19 13.61
CA ILE A 37 3.39 -7.50 14.91
C ILE A 37 2.69 -6.14 14.83
N HIS A 38 2.99 -5.36 13.79
CA HIS A 38 2.49 -4.02 13.56
C HIS A 38 1.65 -3.94 12.29
N ILE A 39 0.76 -2.94 12.25
CA ILE A 39 -0.05 -2.62 11.06
C ILE A 39 0.36 -1.24 10.53
N GLN A 40 0.71 -1.19 9.26
CA GLN A 40 1.06 0.01 8.51
C GLN A 40 -0.03 0.32 7.48
N LYS A 41 -0.56 1.55 7.51
CA LYS A 41 -1.46 2.06 6.47
C LYS A 41 -0.63 2.60 5.30
N ALA A 42 -1.02 2.26 4.08
CA ALA A 42 -0.37 2.75 2.87
C ALA A 42 -1.37 3.05 1.75
N LEU A 43 -0.87 3.73 0.71
CA LEU A 43 -1.60 3.94 -0.53
C LEU A 43 -0.99 3.09 -1.64
N LEU A 44 -1.81 2.28 -2.29
CA LEU A 44 -1.46 1.55 -3.50
C LEU A 44 -1.61 2.50 -4.71
N PRO A 45 -0.51 2.78 -5.44
CA PRO A 45 -0.56 3.58 -6.65
C PRO A 45 -1.53 3.01 -7.69
N SER A 46 -2.20 3.88 -8.45
CA SER A 46 -3.18 3.49 -9.48
C SER A 46 -2.59 2.56 -10.56
N LYS A 47 -1.28 2.61 -10.82
CA LYS A 47 -0.62 1.66 -11.75
C LYS A 47 -0.73 0.19 -11.32
N PHE A 48 -1.06 -0.08 -10.06
CA PHE A 48 -1.28 -1.43 -9.53
C PHE A 48 -2.76 -1.75 -9.29
N SER A 49 -3.69 -0.87 -9.68
CA SER A 49 -5.14 -1.10 -9.48
C SER A 49 -5.63 -2.37 -10.18
N GLN A 50 -5.02 -2.73 -11.32
CA GLN A 50 -5.38 -3.93 -12.05
C GLN A 50 -5.17 -5.21 -11.24
N LEU A 51 -4.14 -5.23 -10.38
CA LEU A 51 -3.87 -6.37 -9.48
C LEU A 51 -4.99 -6.57 -8.44
N VAL A 52 -5.68 -5.49 -8.08
CA VAL A 52 -6.86 -5.58 -7.20
C VAL A 52 -8.07 -6.05 -8.02
N ALA A 53 -8.24 -5.51 -9.23
CA ALA A 53 -9.36 -5.84 -10.11
C ALA A 53 -9.36 -7.31 -10.55
N ASP A 54 -8.20 -7.89 -10.82
CA ASP A 54 -8.03 -9.30 -11.19
C ASP A 54 -7.91 -10.25 -9.99
N LYS A 55 -7.97 -9.72 -8.75
CA LYS A 55 -7.85 -10.44 -7.47
C LYS A 55 -6.49 -11.10 -7.23
N THR A 56 -5.45 -10.71 -7.96
CA THR A 56 -4.06 -11.09 -7.66
C THR A 56 -3.62 -10.51 -6.31
N LEU A 57 -4.05 -9.28 -6.03
CA LEU A 57 -3.87 -8.59 -4.77
C LEU A 57 -5.22 -8.49 -4.05
N LYS A 58 -5.38 -9.27 -2.99
CA LYS A 58 -6.60 -9.34 -2.16
C LYS A 58 -6.25 -9.52 -0.68
N GLU A 59 -7.22 -9.33 0.20
CA GLU A 59 -7.05 -9.63 1.63
C GLU A 59 -6.45 -11.05 1.85
N GLY A 60 -5.51 -11.13 2.79
CA GLY A 60 -4.70 -12.31 3.09
C GLY A 60 -3.46 -12.49 2.22
N THR A 61 -3.33 -11.77 1.10
CA THR A 61 -2.16 -11.89 0.20
C THR A 61 -0.88 -11.46 0.90
N ILE A 62 0.15 -12.29 0.82
CA ILE A 62 1.50 -11.94 1.31
C ILE A 62 2.27 -11.31 0.16
N ILE A 63 2.76 -10.09 0.38
CA ILE A 63 3.50 -9.31 -0.61
C ILE A 63 4.89 -8.97 -0.11
N GLN A 64 5.82 -8.86 -1.04
CA GLN A 64 7.17 -8.37 -0.79
C GLN A 64 7.30 -6.96 -1.36
N LEU A 65 7.55 -5.98 -0.50
CA LEU A 65 7.73 -4.60 -0.95
C LEU A 65 9.14 -4.43 -1.52
N GLN A 66 9.21 -4.06 -2.81
CA GLN A 66 10.47 -3.75 -3.47
C GLN A 66 10.86 -2.28 -3.33
N LYS A 67 9.88 -1.37 -3.40
CA LYS A 67 10.10 0.09 -3.30
C LYS A 67 8.94 0.72 -2.56
N THR A 68 9.27 1.52 -1.55
CA THR A 68 8.31 2.32 -0.78
C THR A 68 8.73 3.78 -0.78
N VAL A 69 7.76 4.68 -0.70
CA VAL A 69 7.99 6.11 -0.55
C VAL A 69 7.25 6.54 0.71
N CYS A 70 7.99 6.90 1.75
CA CYS A 70 7.42 7.44 2.98
C CYS A 70 7.22 8.94 2.80
N ARG A 71 5.96 9.38 2.85
CA ARG A 71 5.63 10.80 2.99
C ARG A 71 5.15 11.03 4.40
N MET A 72 5.84 11.90 5.13
CA MET A 72 5.31 12.45 6.36
C MET A 72 4.18 13.41 5.96
N VAL A 73 3.01 13.21 6.56
CA VAL A 73 1.90 14.13 6.43
C VAL A 73 1.82 14.83 7.77
N ASP A 74 2.09 16.13 7.79
CA ASP A 74 1.99 16.92 9.01
C ASP A 74 0.53 16.94 9.45
N HIS A 75 0.28 16.57 10.71
CA HIS A 75 -1.00 16.81 11.36
C HIS A 75 -0.94 18.23 11.94
N GLU A 76 -1.62 19.18 11.29
CA GLU A 76 -2.07 20.41 11.94
C GLU A 76 -3.29 20.12 12.85
#